data_AF-A0A953EAX2-F1
#
_entry.id   AF-A0A953EAX2-F1
#
_cell.length_a   1.000
_cell.length_b   1.000
_cell.length_c   1.000
_cell.angle_alpha   90.00
_cell.angle_beta   90.00
_cell.angle_gamma   90.00
#
_symmetry.space_group_name_H-M   'P 1'
#
loop_
_entity.id
_entity.type
_entity.pdbx_description
1 polymer ?
#
loop_
_entity_poly.entity_id
_entity_poly.type
_entity_poly.pdbx_seq_one_letter_code
_entity_poly.pdbx_strand_id
1 'polypeptide(L)' 'MALSDKDRIFTNLYGLHDWRLPAARRRGHWDGTKALLEKGRDAIIEEVKNSGLRGRGGAGFPTGMKWSFMPKQSDGRP' A
#
# COMPACT_ATOMS: atom_id res chain seq x y z
N MET A 1 -8.30 15.09 -18.08
CA MET A 1 -9.10 15.31 -16.84
C MET A 1 -8.12 15.33 -15.68
N ALA A 2 -8.15 16.35 -14.82
CA ALA A 2 -7.26 16.42 -13.66
C ALA A 2 -7.75 15.49 -12.54
N LEU A 3 -6.83 14.97 -11.72
CA LEU A 3 -7.16 14.15 -10.56
C LEU A 3 -7.92 15.00 -9.52
N SER A 4 -9.04 14.50 -9.00
CA SER A 4 -9.80 15.24 -7.98
C SER A 4 -9.15 15.10 -6.60
N ASP A 5 -9.35 16.08 -5.71
CA ASP A 5 -8.68 16.09 -4.40
C ASP A 5 -9.04 14.90 -3.51
N LYS A 6 -10.27 14.41 -3.59
CA LYS A 6 -10.71 13.20 -2.87
C LYS A 6 -10.03 11.92 -3.35
N ASP A 7 -9.48 11.91 -4.58
CA ASP A 7 -8.81 10.75 -5.16
C ASP A 7 -7.30 10.74 -4.85
N ARG A 8 -6.77 11.78 -4.21
CA ARG A 8 -5.37 11.84 -3.79
C ARG A 8 -5.13 10.87 -2.63
N ILE A 9 -4.25 9.89 -2.84
CA ILE A 9 -3.83 8.95 -1.78
C ILE A 9 -3.01 9.66 -0.68
N PHE A 10 -2.22 10.68 -1.05
CA PHE A 10 -1.37 11.44 -0.13
C PHE A 10 -2.02 12.77 0.28
N THR A 11 -2.95 12.73 1.24
CA THR A 11 -3.83 13.86 1.62
C THR A 11 -3.20 14.91 2.54
N ASN A 12 -2.06 14.63 3.18
CA ASN A 12 -1.33 15.58 4.04
C ASN A 12 0.11 15.83 3.55
N LEU A 13 0.30 15.83 2.23
CA LEU A 13 1.63 15.93 1.62
C LEU A 13 2.39 17.21 2.03
N TYR A 14 1.67 18.32 2.19
CA TYR A 14 2.25 19.62 2.54
C TYR A 14 2.31 19.89 4.05
N GLY A 15 1.91 18.94 4.90
CA GLY A 15 1.94 19.12 6.36
C GLY A 15 0.96 20.17 6.91
N LEU A 16 -0.12 20.48 6.19
CA LEU A 16 -1.16 21.42 6.63
C LEU A 16 -1.97 20.90 7.82
N HIS A 17 -1.92 19.59 8.08
CA HIS A 17 -2.53 18.94 9.23
C HIS A 17 -1.49 18.20 10.06
N ASP A 18 -1.80 17.91 11.32
CA ASP A 18 -0.93 17.14 12.20
C ASP A 18 -0.58 15.77 11.57
N TRP A 19 0.70 15.41 11.61
CA TRP A 19 1.24 14.18 11.02
C TRP A 19 1.23 13.01 12.02
N ARG A 20 0.98 13.28 13.31
CA ARG A 20 0.96 12.27 14.37
C ARG A 20 -0.19 11.28 14.23
N LEU A 21 -0.08 10.16 14.93
CA LEU A 21 -1.00 9.01 14.86
C LEU A 21 -2.49 9.36 15.00
N PRO A 22 -2.93 10.20 15.97
CA PRO A 22 -4.35 10.52 16.10
C PRO A 22 -4.92 11.21 14.85
N ALA A 23 -4.14 12.12 14.25
CA ALA A 23 -4.53 12.82 13.04
C ALA A 23 -4.43 11.92 11.79
N ALA A 24 -3.45 11.02 11.73
CA ALA A 24 -3.36 10.03 10.67
C ALA A 24 -4.59 9.10 10.65
N ARG A 25 -5.04 8.63 11.82
CA ARG A 25 -6.27 7.83 11.96
C ARG A 25 -7.51 8.56 11.44
N ARG A 26 -7.64 9.87 11.71
CA ARG A 26 -8.73 10.68 11.15
C ARG A 26 -8.71 10.80 9.63
N ARG A 27 -7.56 10.61 8.98
CA ARG A 27 -7.44 10.58 7.50
C ARG A 27 -7.65 9.18 6.91
N GLY A 28 -8.09 8.22 7.71
CA GLY A 28 -8.32 6.84 7.30
C GLY A 28 -7.07 5.95 7.30
N HIS A 29 -5.92 6.43 7.78
CA HIS A 29 -4.77 5.56 7.96
C HIS A 29 -5.01 4.61 9.15
N TRP A 30 -4.58 3.36 9.03
CA TRP A 30 -4.85 2.25 9.96
C TRP A 30 -6.28 1.68 9.93
N ASP A 31 -7.16 2.20 9.08
CA ASP A 31 -8.50 1.66 8.94
C ASP A 31 -8.46 0.26 8.34
N GLY A 32 -9.16 -0.68 8.99
CA GLY A 32 -9.32 -2.05 8.49
C GLY A 32 -8.04 -2.87 8.39
N THR A 33 -6.88 -2.40 8.90
CA THR A 33 -5.60 -3.12 8.72
C THR A 33 -5.61 -4.51 9.32
N LYS A 34 -6.33 -4.73 10.43
CA LYS A 34 -6.54 -6.07 10.99
C LYS A 34 -7.18 -7.01 9.97
N ALA A 35 -8.30 -6.60 9.35
CA ALA A 35 -8.99 -7.40 8.34
C ALA A 35 -8.13 -7.59 7.08
N LEU A 36 -7.33 -6.58 6.69
CA LEU A 36 -6.37 -6.72 5.59
C LEU A 36 -5.32 -7.79 5.88
N LEU A 37 -4.80 -7.85 7.10
CA LEU A 37 -3.85 -8.89 7.52
C LEU A 37 -4.51 -10.27 7.53
N GLU A 38 -5.75 -10.36 7.99
CA GLU A 38 -6.53 -11.60 8.04
C GLU A 38 -6.87 -12.15 6.64
N LYS A 39 -6.97 -11.32 5.60
CA LYS A 39 -7.10 -11.78 4.19
C LYS A 39 -5.94 -12.67 3.75
N GLY A 40 -4.78 -12.54 4.39
CA GLY A 40 -3.59 -13.31 4.08
C GLY A 40 -2.80 -12.78 2.88
N ARG A 41 -1.55 -13.23 2.81
CA ARG A 41 -0.54 -12.74 1.87
C ARG A 41 -0.97 -12.88 0.40
N ASP A 42 -1.43 -14.06 0.00
CA ASP A 42 -1.70 -14.36 -1.40
C ASP A 42 -2.84 -13.47 -1.94
N ALA A 43 -3.90 -13.24 -1.15
CA ALA A 43 -4.99 -12.34 -1.51
C ALA A 43 -4.53 -10.88 -1.66
N ILE A 44 -3.63 -10.40 -0.79
CA ILE A 44 -3.06 -9.05 -0.90
C ILE A 44 -2.24 -8.91 -2.19
N ILE A 45 -1.42 -9.92 -2.52
CA ILE A 45 -0.59 -9.90 -3.73
C ILE A 45 -1.46 -9.84 -4.99
N GLU A 46 -2.53 -10.62 -5.05
CA GLU A 46 -3.46 -10.60 -6.19
C GLU A 46 -4.18 -9.26 -6.32
N GLU A 47 -4.61 -8.64 -5.21
CA GLU A 47 -5.20 -7.29 -5.23
C GLU A 47 -4.22 -6.27 -5.84
N VAL A 48 -2.93 -6.32 -5.47
CA VAL A 48 -1.91 -5.39 -6.00
C VAL A 48 -1.56 -5.68 -7.46
N LYS A 49 -1.65 -6.93 -7.91
CA LYS A 49 -1.54 -7.26 -9.34
C LYS A 49 -2.72 -6.69 -10.11
N ASN A 50 -3.94 -6.88 -9.62
CA ASN A 50 -5.18 -6.39 -10.24
C ASN A 50 -5.22 -4.86 -10.30
N SER A 51 -4.64 -4.17 -9.33
CA SER A 51 -4.56 -2.70 -9.33
C SER A 51 -3.64 -2.13 -10.42
N GLY A 52 -2.82 -2.98 -11.09
CA GLY A 52 -1.85 -2.53 -12.09
C GLY A 52 -0.72 -1.67 -11.52
N LEU A 53 -0.45 -1.73 -10.20
CA LEU A 53 0.59 -0.91 -9.59
C LEU A 53 1.97 -1.27 -10.15
N ARG A 54 2.73 -0.25 -10.55
CA ARG A 54 4.11 -0.36 -11.02
C ARG A 54 5.05 0.35 -10.05
N GLY A 55 6.30 -0.11 -9.97
CA GLY A 55 7.32 0.48 -9.10
C GLY A 55 7.51 1.98 -9.37
N ARG A 56 7.50 2.78 -8.30
CA ARG A 56 7.62 4.26 -8.35
C ARG A 56 9.06 4.77 -8.20
N GLY A 57 10.05 3.88 -8.20
CA GLY A 57 11.48 4.20 -8.08
C GLY A 57 12.23 4.35 -9.41
N GLY A 58 11.54 4.49 -10.54
CA GLY A 58 12.14 4.68 -11.87
C GLY A 58 12.09 3.47 -12.79
N ALA A 59 12.35 2.25 -12.28
CA ALA A 59 12.37 1.03 -13.10
C ALA A 59 10.97 0.59 -13.62
N GLY A 60 9.88 1.01 -12.95
CA GLY A 60 8.52 0.72 -13.41
C GLY A 60 8.13 -0.75 -13.44
N PHE A 61 8.82 -1.64 -12.71
CA PHE A 61 8.48 -3.06 -12.66
C PHE A 61 7.11 -3.32 -11.98
N PRO A 62 6.28 -4.28 -12.44
CA PRO A 62 4.98 -4.55 -11.80
C PRO A 62 5.12 -4.97 -10.33
N THR A 63 4.53 -4.20 -9.41
CA THR A 63 4.77 -4.33 -7.96
C THR A 63 4.25 -5.66 -7.42
N GLY A 64 3.01 -6.05 -7.77
CA GLY A 64 2.43 -7.31 -7.30
C GLY A 64 3.19 -8.55 -7.80
N MET A 65 3.73 -8.50 -9.03
CA MET A 65 4.62 -9.55 -9.54
C MET A 65 5.92 -9.61 -8.74
N LYS A 66 6.56 -8.47 -8.47
CA LYS A 66 7.80 -8.42 -7.66
C LYS A 66 7.59 -9.05 -6.28
N TRP A 67 6.45 -8.77 -5.64
CA TRP A 67 6.13 -9.31 -4.31
C TRP A 67 5.92 -10.83 -4.33
N SER A 68 5.44 -11.39 -5.45
CA SER A 68 5.23 -12.84 -5.58
C SER A 68 6.52 -13.67 -5.61
N PHE A 69 7.68 -13.04 -5.83
CA PHE A 69 8.97 -13.73 -5.85
C PHE A 69 9.49 -14.12 -4.46
N MET A 70 8.99 -13.49 -3.39
CA MET A 70 9.43 -13.84 -2.04
C MET A 70 9.07 -15.30 -1.73
N PRO A 71 9.96 -16.11 -1.12
CA PRO A 71 9.63 -17.47 -0.71
C PRO A 71 8.36 -17.52 0.15
N LYS A 72 7.53 -18.56 -0.02
CA LYS A 72 6.32 -18.75 0.81
C LYS A 72 6.65 -19.16 2.24
N GLN A 73 7.75 -19.88 2.40
CA GLN A 73 8.31 -20.29 3.68
C GLN A 73 9.62 -19.56 3.88
N SER A 74 9.86 -19.05 5.09
CA SER A 74 11.20 -18.58 5.44
C SER A 74 12.11 -19.80 5.51
N ASP A 75 13.22 -19.75 4.80
CA ASP A 75 14.29 -20.74 4.86
C ASP A 75 15.29 -20.44 6.01
N GLY A 76 14.92 -19.55 6.94
CA GLY A 76 15.75 -19.13 8.05
C GLY A 76 16.92 -18.22 7.66
N ARG A 77 17.03 -17.83 6.38
CA ARG A 77 17.97 -16.78 5.97
C ARG A 77 17.44 -15.42 6.45
N PRO A 78 18.35 -14.49 6.84
CA PRO A 78 17.97 -13.17 7.36
C PRO A 78 17.06 -12.37 6.41
#